data_AF-A0A022PYI3-F1
#
_entry.id   AF-A0A022PYI3-F1
#
_cell.length_a   1.000
_cell.length_b   1.000
_cell.length_c   1.000
_cell.angle_alpha   90.00
_cell.angle_beta   90.00
_cell.angle_gamma   90.00
#
_symmetry.space_group_name_H-M   'P 1'
#
loop_
_entity.id
_entity.type
_entity.pdbx_description
1 polymer ?
#
loop_
_entity_poly.entity_id
_entity_poly.type
_entity_poly.pdbx_seq_one_letter_code
_entity_poly.pdbx_strand_id
1 'polypeptide(L)' 'SKLMRLFSKRIDSVASWVVNASDALDKIRFESLADQSKLDAHLELFIRLVPDKVNKTLSIFDSGIAMTKACL' A
#
# COMPACT_ATOMS: atom_id res chain seq x y z
N SER A 1 3.94 -27.62 11.25
CA SER A 1 4.14 -28.27 9.93
C SER A 1 4.60 -27.24 8.89
N LYS A 2 5.32 -27.64 7.83
CA LYS A 2 5.82 -26.75 6.75
C LYS A 2 4.70 -25.91 6.10
N LEU A 3 3.49 -26.48 6.01
CA LEU A 3 2.30 -25.84 5.45
C LEU A 3 1.86 -24.61 6.26
N MET A 4 1.76 -24.73 7.59
CA MET A 4 1.37 -23.58 8.44
C MET A 4 2.35 -22.42 8.35
N ARG A 5 3.65 -22.71 8.22
CA ARG A 5 4.69 -21.67 8.08
C ARG A 5 4.55 -20.89 6.77
N LEU A 6 4.18 -21.55 5.67
CA LEU A 6 3.96 -20.90 4.37
C LEU A 6 2.68 -20.03 4.37
N PHE A 7 1.63 -20.48 5.05
CA PHE A 7 0.42 -19.69 5.23
C PHE A 7 0.67 -18.43 6.06
N SER A 8 1.36 -18.57 7.20
CA SER A 8 1.75 -17.42 8.04
C SER A 8 2.55 -16.40 7.24
N LYS A 9 3.62 -16.84 6.53
CA LYS A 9 4.45 -15.95 5.72
C LYS A 9 3.68 -15.13 4.69
N ARG A 10 2.63 -15.71 4.09
CA ARG A 10 1.79 -14.99 3.11
C ARG A 10 0.95 -13.91 3.79
N ILE A 11 0.36 -14.23 4.94
CA ILE A 11 -0.41 -13.25 5.74
C ILE A 11 0.52 -12.12 6.19
N ASP A 12 1.71 -12.46 6.70
CA ASP A 12 2.71 -11.49 7.17
C ASP A 12 3.14 -10.53 6.03
N SER A 13 3.34 -11.06 4.81
CA SER A 13 3.70 -10.23 3.65
C SER A 13 2.60 -9.25 3.24
N VAL A 14 1.33 -9.69 3.24
CA VAL A 14 0.20 -8.81 2.91
C VAL A 14 0.03 -7.75 3.98
N ALA A 15 0.15 -8.11 5.26
CA ALA A 15 0.10 -7.17 6.36
C ALA A 15 1.21 -6.11 6.24
N SER A 16 2.44 -6.51 5.92
CA SER A 16 3.56 -5.58 5.73
C SER A 16 3.32 -4.59 4.58
N TRP A 17 2.72 -5.03 3.47
CA TRP A 17 2.40 -4.13 2.35
C TRP A 17 1.31 -3.11 2.71
N VAL A 18 0.28 -3.54 3.45
CA VAL A 18 -0.78 -2.62 3.92
C VAL A 18 -0.21 -1.60 4.90
N VAL A 19 0.69 -2.00 5.80
CA VAL A 19 1.36 -1.08 6.73
C VAL A 19 2.20 -0.05 5.97
N ASN A 20 2.97 -0.47 4.95
CA ASN A 20 3.75 0.46 4.14
C ASN A 20 2.88 1.45 3.36
N ALA A 21 1.75 0.98 2.80
CA ALA A 21 0.79 1.85 2.14
C ALA A 21 0.17 2.87 3.11
N SER A 22 -0.15 2.44 4.34
CA SER A 22 -0.65 3.34 5.39
C SER A 22 0.36 4.43 5.74
N ASP A 23 1.64 4.08 5.89
CA ASP A 23 2.70 5.04 6.21
C ASP A 23 2.87 6.09 5.09
N ALA A 24 2.78 5.66 3.81
CA ALA A 24 2.82 6.56 2.67
C ALA A 24 1.62 7.54 2.64
N LEU A 25 0.43 7.07 3.03
CA LEU A 25 -0.77 7.90 3.15
C LEU A 25 -0.68 8.89 4.32
N ASP A 26 -0.14 8.47 5.46
CA ASP A 26 0.05 9.36 6.62
C ASP A 26 1.08 10.44 6.32
N LYS A 27 2.14 10.10 5.57
CA LYS A 27 3.17 11.06 5.14
C LYS A 27 2.61 12.12 4.20
N ILE A 28 1.87 11.74 3.16
CA ILE A 28 1.24 12.72 2.25
C ILE A 28 0.23 13.60 3.00
N ARG A 29 -0.52 13.02 3.95
CA ARG A 29 -1.44 13.77 4.80
C ARG A 29 -0.69 14.79 5.66
N PHE A 30 0.42 14.42 6.28
CA PHE A 30 1.22 15.34 7.05
C PHE A 30 1.81 16.46 6.19
N GLU A 31 2.37 16.13 5.02
CA GLU A 31 2.91 17.14 4.10
C GLU A 31 1.83 18.10 3.58
N SER A 32 0.61 17.61 3.41
CA SER A 32 -0.53 18.43 2.98
C SER A 32 -0.98 19.49 3.99
N LEU A 33 -0.66 19.30 5.27
CA LEU A 33 -0.91 20.30 6.31
C LEU A 33 0.00 21.52 6.12
N ALA A 34 1.19 21.33 5.54
CA ALA A 34 2.15 22.39 5.24
C ALA A 34 1.92 22.98 3.84
N ASP A 35 1.52 22.16 2.87
CA ASP A 35 1.28 22.57 1.49
C ASP A 35 0.08 21.81 0.89
N GLN A 36 -1.08 22.46 0.86
CA GLN A 36 -2.33 21.88 0.34
C GLN A 36 -2.26 21.52 -1.14
N SER A 37 -1.35 22.12 -1.92
CA SER A 37 -1.19 21.82 -3.35
C SER A 37 -0.73 20.37 -3.61
N LYS A 38 -0.16 19.71 -2.61
CA LYS A 38 0.25 18.30 -2.70
C LYS A 38 -0.92 17.30 -2.70
N LEU A 39 -2.12 17.72 -2.27
CA LEU A 39 -3.33 16.89 -2.29
C LEU A 39 -4.22 17.10 -3.52
N ASP A 40 -4.00 18.17 -4.30
CA ASP A 40 -4.94 18.63 -5.34
C ASP A 40 -5.20 17.61 -6.47
N ALA A 41 -4.35 16.59 -6.63
CA ALA A 41 -4.56 15.52 -7.62
C ALA A 41 -5.37 14.32 -7.09
N HIS A 42 -5.42 14.08 -5.78
CA HIS A 42 -6.03 12.89 -5.17
C HIS A 42 -6.57 13.18 -3.76
N LEU A 43 -7.75 13.81 -3.69
CA LEU A 43 -8.43 14.13 -2.42
C LEU A 43 -8.86 12.88 -1.62
N GLU A 44 -9.01 11.73 -2.28
CA GLU A 44 -9.36 10.48 -1.62
C GLU A 44 -8.11 9.64 -1.36
N LEU A 45 -7.71 9.58 -0.09
CA LEU A 45 -6.69 8.66 0.40
C LEU A 45 -7.30 7.25 0.53
N PHE A 46 -6.83 6.29 -0.27
CA PHE A 46 -7.32 4.92 -0.24
C PHE A 46 -6.22 3.87 -0.37
N ILE A 47 -6.50 2.68 0.17
CA ILE A 47 -5.80 1.44 -0.11
C ILE A 47 -6.83 0.48 -0.71
N ARG A 48 -6.60 0.02 -1.95
CA ARG A 48 -7.47 -0.91 -2.66
C ARG A 48 -6.78 -2.25 -2.86
N LEU A 49 -7.42 -3.31 -2.38
CA LEU A 49 -7.00 -4.70 -2.57
C LEU A 49 -7.88 -5.32 -3.65
N VAL A 50 -7.28 -5.69 -4.78
CA VAL A 50 -7.98 -6.35 -5.90
C VAL A 50 -7.46 -7.78 -6.05
N PRO A 51 -8.21 -8.80 -5.57
CA PRO A 51 -7.83 -10.19 -5.77
C PRO A 51 -8.21 -10.65 -7.17
N ASP A 52 -7.22 -11.14 -7.93
CA ASP A 52 -7.43 -11.82 -9.21
C ASP A 52 -7.36 -13.34 -8.99
N LYS A 53 -8.53 -13.97 -9.03
CA LYS A 53 -8.66 -15.43 -8.84
C LYS A 53 -8.13 -16.23 -10.03
N VAL A 54 -8.11 -15.65 -11.22
CA VAL A 54 -7.68 -16.32 -12.47
C VAL A 54 -6.16 -16.40 -12.49
N ASN A 55 -5.49 -15.27 -12.26
CA ASN A 55 -4.03 -15.18 -12.25
C ASN A 55 -3.41 -15.54 -10.89
N LYS A 56 -4.24 -15.76 -9.86
CA LYS A 56 -3.81 -16.02 -8.47
C LYS A 56 -2.92 -14.90 -7.92
N THR A 57 -3.19 -13.67 -8.32
CA THR A 57 -2.47 -12.47 -7.89
C THR A 57 -3.35 -11.62 -6.98
N LEU A 58 -2.71 -10.83 -6.13
CA LEU A 58 -3.36 -9.83 -5.31
C LEU A 58 -2.70 -8.49 -5.64
N SER A 59 -3.45 -7.58 -6.25
CA SER A 59 -2.98 -6.23 -6.53
C SER A 59 -3.34 -5.32 -5.37
N ILE A 60 -2.35 -4.58 -4.87
CA ILE A 60 -2.52 -3.57 -3.83
C ILE A 60 -2.22 -2.23 -4.48
N PHE A 61 -3.19 -1.33 -4.45
CA PHE A 61 -3.06 0.03 -4.93
C PHE A 61 -3.22 0.97 -3.75
N ASP A 62 -2.31 1.92 -3.60
CA ASP A 62 -2.45 3.04 -2.67
C ASP A 62 -2.45 4.35 -3.45
N SER A 63 -3.11 5.36 -2.90
CA SER A 63 -3.11 6.72 -3.43
C SER A 63 -2.10 7.62 -2.70
N GLY A 64 -1.10 7.01 -2.04
CA GLY A 64 -0.09 7.73 -1.27
C GLY A 64 0.99 8.32 -2.16
N ILE A 65 2.04 8.86 -1.53
CA ILE A 65 3.25 9.24 -2.25
C ILE A 65 3.90 7.97 -2.81
N ALA A 66 3.87 7.83 -4.13
CA ALA A 66 4.57 6.76 -4.82
C ALA A 66 6.05 6.79 -4.44
N MET A 67 6.60 5.64 -4.05
CA MET A 67 8.04 5.44 -3.99
C MET A 67 8.59 5.71 -5.40
N THR A 68 9.18 6.89 -5.63
CA THR A 68 9.88 7.22 -6.86
C THR A 68 11.00 6.21 -7.06
N LYS A 69 10.81 5.25 -8.00
CA LYS A 69 11.77 4.44 -8.80
C LYS A 69 13.14 4.00 -8.24
N ALA A 70 13.54 4.37 -7.04
CA ALA A 70 14.89 4.31 -6.48
C ALA A 70 15.06 3.14 -5.49
N CYS A 71 14.04 2.30 -5.36
CA CYS A 71 14.08 1.09 -4.53
C CYS A 71 13.77 -0.20 -5.31
N LEU A 72 13.87 -0.17 -6.65
CA LEU A 72 13.90 -1.37 -7.48
C LEU A 72 15.35 -1.75 -7.79
#